data_AF-A0A7Z7LZT4-F1
#
_entry.id   AF-A0A7Z7LZT4-F1
#
_cell.length_a   1.000
_cell.length_b   1.000
_cell.length_c   1.000
_cell.angle_alpha   90.00
_cell.angle_beta   90.00
_cell.angle_gamma   90.00
#
_symmetry.space_group_name_H-M   'P 1'
#
loop_
_entity.id
_entity.type
_entity.pdbx_description
1 polymer ?
#
loop_
_entity_poly.entity_id
_entity_poly.type
_entity_poly.pdbx_seq_one_letter_code
_entity_poly.pdbx_strand_id
1 'polypeptide(L)'
;MDLNGSSLMQVISIIYFIKTVELIKEYKTFRDGRKDTTKNELFYNEIAKKYIDKVEDALPFVHLDFRDKEVSKFKEKELVNIYKLFSDVHLLGKSFGNDSNQLNKAFYNELLHIIGLEEVKESGKKVIQRKKSKDSDYGPLLENTIFTLEDKDYLPKIKNIPNNEEKSFTVGLELA
;
A
#
# COMPACT_ATOMS: atom_id res chain seq x y z
N MET A 1 7.73 2.46 -47.14
CA MET A 1 8.06 1.19 -46.48
C MET A 1 9.23 1.46 -45.54
N ASP A 2 9.06 2.33 -44.54
CA ASP A 2 8.21 2.21 -43.33
C ASP A 2 8.77 1.23 -42.30
N LEU A 3 8.50 1.58 -41.03
CA LEU A 3 8.89 0.95 -39.76
C LEU A 3 10.09 1.59 -39.06
N ASN A 4 10.04 2.89 -38.68
CA ASN A 4 10.97 3.39 -37.64
C ASN A 4 10.45 4.53 -36.73
N GLY A 5 9.20 4.98 -36.86
CA GLY A 5 8.74 6.16 -36.12
C GLY A 5 7.80 5.95 -34.94
N SER A 6 7.13 4.79 -34.80
CA SER A 6 5.84 4.77 -34.08
C SER A 6 5.74 3.83 -32.87
N SER A 7 6.76 3.05 -32.50
CA SER A 7 6.60 1.99 -31.49
C SER A 7 7.51 2.08 -30.25
N LEU A 8 8.33 3.12 -30.11
CA LEU A 8 9.41 3.14 -29.11
C LEU A 8 9.27 4.16 -27.97
N MET A 9 8.16 4.89 -27.93
CA MET A 9 7.95 5.96 -26.97
C MET A 9 6.67 5.71 -26.19
N GLN A 10 6.72 5.14 -24.97
CA GLN A 10 5.75 5.44 -23.89
C GLN A 10 5.84 4.46 -22.72
N VAL A 11 6.46 4.92 -21.62
CA VAL A 11 6.01 4.50 -20.28
C VAL A 11 5.91 5.71 -19.32
N ILE A 12 6.64 6.82 -19.55
CA ILE A 12 6.55 8.03 -18.69
C ILE A 12 5.81 9.22 -19.36
N SER A 13 5.59 9.17 -20.68
CA SER A 13 4.85 10.19 -21.44
C SER A 13 3.38 10.38 -20.98
N ILE A 14 2.73 9.30 -20.55
CA ILE A 14 1.30 9.29 -20.16
C ILE A 14 1.04 10.17 -18.92
N ILE A 15 1.94 10.14 -17.93
CA ILE A 15 1.75 10.87 -16.66
C ILE A 15 1.76 12.39 -16.89
N TYR A 16 2.64 12.88 -17.76
CA TYR A 16 2.74 14.30 -18.07
C TYR A 16 1.41 14.83 -18.65
N PHE A 17 0.86 14.13 -19.64
CA PHE A 17 -0.38 14.53 -20.29
C PHE A 17 -1.61 14.40 -19.38
N ILE A 18 -1.66 13.38 -18.50
CA ILE A 18 -2.74 13.24 -17.50
C ILE A 18 -2.71 14.37 -16.46
N LYS A 19 -1.56 15.01 -16.21
CA LYS A 19 -1.45 16.16 -15.29
C LYS A 19 -1.70 17.51 -15.97
N THR A 20 -1.72 17.58 -17.30
CA THR A 20 -1.89 18.82 -18.04
C THR A 20 -3.37 19.21 -18.10
N VAL A 21 -3.81 20.08 -17.18
CA VAL A 21 -5.22 20.44 -16.98
C VAL A 21 -5.87 21.01 -18.25
N GLU A 22 -5.13 21.81 -19.01
CA GLU A 22 -5.61 22.44 -20.24
C GLU A 22 -5.88 21.40 -21.34
N LEU A 23 -4.95 20.45 -21.53
CA LEU A 23 -5.12 19.33 -22.47
C LEU A 23 -6.33 18.48 -22.09
N ILE A 24 -6.51 18.18 -20.80
CA ILE A 24 -7.69 17.42 -20.32
C ILE A 24 -8.98 18.16 -20.63
N LYS A 25 -9.02 19.48 -20.45
CA LYS A 25 -10.20 20.30 -20.72
C LYS A 25 -10.51 20.34 -22.22
N GLU A 26 -9.51 20.53 -23.07
CA GLU A 26 -9.66 20.51 -24.52
C GLU A 26 -10.09 19.12 -25.03
N TYR A 27 -9.50 18.05 -24.51
CA TYR A 27 -9.91 16.68 -24.80
C TYR A 27 -11.36 16.40 -24.42
N LYS A 28 -11.80 16.80 -23.21
CA LYS A 28 -13.21 16.65 -22.79
C LYS A 28 -14.14 17.39 -23.74
N THR A 29 -13.77 18.61 -24.15
CA THR A 29 -14.57 19.41 -25.09
C THR A 29 -14.69 18.72 -26.45
N PHE A 30 -13.61 18.13 -26.96
CA PHE A 30 -13.61 17.33 -28.18
C PHE A 30 -14.47 16.06 -28.05
N ARG A 31 -14.23 15.26 -27.00
CA ARG A 31 -14.95 14.02 -26.70
C ARG A 31 -16.46 14.24 -26.55
N ASP A 32 -16.85 15.34 -25.91
CA ASP A 32 -18.26 15.69 -25.67
C ASP A 32 -18.93 16.30 -26.92
N GLY A 33 -18.26 16.29 -28.08
CA GLY A 33 -18.81 16.74 -29.36
C GLY A 33 -18.98 18.26 -29.47
N ARG A 34 -18.31 19.05 -28.63
CA ARG A 34 -18.41 20.52 -28.59
C ARG A 34 -17.37 21.21 -29.47
N LYS A 35 -16.88 20.50 -30.49
CA LYS A 35 -15.89 20.95 -31.47
C LYS A 35 -16.44 20.73 -32.88
N ASP A 36 -15.81 21.38 -33.85
CA ASP A 36 -16.28 21.42 -35.25
C ASP A 36 -16.33 20.03 -35.91
N THR A 37 -15.61 19.06 -35.36
CA THR A 37 -15.69 17.66 -35.78
C THR A 37 -15.38 16.70 -34.64
N THR A 38 -15.91 15.48 -34.74
CA THR A 38 -15.59 14.34 -33.86
C THR A 38 -14.48 13.44 -34.43
N LYS A 39 -13.92 13.81 -35.60
CA LYS A 39 -12.84 13.04 -36.22
C LYS A 39 -11.58 13.10 -35.37
N ASN A 40 -10.96 11.94 -35.17
CA ASN A 40 -9.70 11.80 -34.41
C ASN A 40 -8.56 12.64 -35.00
N GLU A 41 -8.58 12.93 -36.30
CA GLU A 41 -7.58 13.80 -36.96
C GLU A 41 -7.50 15.18 -36.32
N LEU A 42 -8.65 15.79 -35.98
CA LEU A 42 -8.68 17.08 -35.29
C LEU A 42 -7.96 17.01 -33.94
N PHE A 43 -8.24 15.94 -33.17
CA PHE A 43 -7.61 15.74 -31.88
C PHE A 43 -6.08 15.62 -32.01
N TYR A 44 -5.59 14.75 -32.89
CA TYR A 44 -4.14 14.52 -32.98
C TYR A 44 -3.40 15.69 -33.62
N ASN A 45 -3.95 16.26 -34.71
CA ASN A 45 -3.23 17.24 -35.51
C ASN A 45 -3.30 18.67 -34.96
N GLU A 46 -4.36 19.01 -34.20
CA GLU A 46 -4.58 20.38 -33.73
C GLU A 46 -4.57 20.48 -32.21
N ILE A 47 -5.25 19.57 -31.51
CA ILE A 47 -5.38 19.63 -30.04
C ILE A 47 -4.13 19.07 -29.38
N ALA A 48 -3.83 17.78 -29.57
CA ALA A 48 -2.73 17.08 -28.91
C ALA A 48 -1.37 17.61 -29.35
N LYS A 49 -1.19 17.86 -30.66
CA LYS A 49 0.06 18.38 -31.24
C LYS A 49 0.59 19.62 -30.51
N LYS A 50 -0.27 20.61 -30.23
CA LYS A 50 0.07 21.83 -29.46
C LYS A 50 0.72 21.54 -28.10
N TYR A 51 0.35 20.45 -27.44
CA TYR A 51 0.89 20.06 -26.14
C TYR A 51 2.11 19.16 -26.25
N ILE A 52 2.18 18.32 -27.30
CA ILE A 52 3.32 17.47 -27.60
C ILE A 52 4.53 18.32 -28.02
N ASP A 53 4.34 19.27 -28.94
CA ASP A 53 5.41 20.15 -29.46
C ASP A 53 6.10 20.97 -28.34
N LYS A 54 5.40 21.22 -27.22
CA LYS A 54 5.97 21.95 -26.06
C LYS A 54 6.94 21.12 -25.24
N VAL A 55 6.86 19.80 -25.34
CA VAL A 55 7.63 18.89 -24.48
C VAL A 55 8.45 17.89 -25.26
N GLU A 56 8.39 17.90 -26.59
CA GLU A 56 9.08 16.97 -27.46
C GLU A 56 10.57 16.83 -27.11
N ASP A 57 11.26 17.95 -26.89
CA ASP A 57 12.70 17.98 -26.56
C ASP A 57 13.02 17.64 -25.09
N ALA A 58 12.02 17.63 -24.21
CA ALA A 58 12.22 17.56 -22.76
C ALA A 58 11.39 16.45 -22.08
N LEU A 59 10.72 15.59 -22.84
CA LEU A 59 9.80 14.60 -22.28
C LEU A 59 10.60 13.48 -21.61
N PRO A 60 10.50 13.31 -20.28
CA PRO A 60 11.15 12.19 -19.63
C PRO A 60 10.49 10.89 -20.09
N PHE A 61 11.31 9.93 -20.51
CA PHE A 61 10.84 8.59 -20.88
C PHE A 61 11.73 7.52 -20.25
N VAL A 62 11.14 6.34 -20.05
CA VAL A 62 11.89 5.10 -19.79
C VAL A 62 11.73 4.23 -21.03
N HIS A 63 12.87 3.80 -21.56
CA HIS A 63 12.96 2.87 -22.67
C HIS A 63 13.35 1.49 -22.12
N LEU A 64 12.55 0.48 -22.44
CA LEU A 64 12.81 -0.91 -22.10
C LEU A 64 13.01 -1.69 -23.39
N ASP A 65 14.21 -2.24 -23.57
CA ASP A 65 14.55 -3.09 -24.71
C ASP A 65 14.67 -4.54 -24.28
N PHE A 66 13.85 -5.40 -24.89
CA PHE A 66 13.83 -6.85 -24.64
C PHE A 66 14.46 -7.66 -25.78
N ARG A 67 15.02 -7.00 -26.80
CA ARG A 67 15.65 -7.68 -27.95
C ARG A 67 16.97 -8.33 -27.57
N ASP A 68 17.73 -7.69 -26.68
CA ASP A 68 19.05 -8.16 -26.26
C ASP A 68 18.99 -9.16 -25.09
N LYS A 69 17.85 -9.25 -24.40
CA LYS A 69 17.68 -10.10 -23.22
C LYS A 69 16.25 -10.63 -23.13
N GLU A 70 16.10 -11.94 -23.28
CA GLU A 70 14.84 -12.65 -23.07
C GLU A 70 14.32 -12.47 -21.64
N VAL A 71 12.99 -12.36 -21.49
CA VAL A 71 12.31 -12.16 -20.20
C VAL A 71 12.69 -13.25 -19.18
N SER A 72 12.91 -14.48 -19.63
CA SER A 72 13.32 -15.63 -18.81
C SER A 72 14.73 -15.50 -18.21
N LYS A 73 15.57 -14.61 -18.75
CA LYS A 73 16.96 -14.41 -18.31
C LYS A 73 17.11 -13.23 -17.33
N PHE A 74 16.01 -12.54 -17.00
CA PHE A 74 16.04 -11.50 -15.98
C PHE A 74 16.11 -12.12 -14.59
N LYS A 75 16.91 -11.49 -13.72
CA LYS A 75 16.92 -11.81 -12.30
C LYS A 75 15.60 -11.35 -11.69
N GLU A 76 15.18 -12.02 -10.62
CA GLU A 76 13.94 -11.71 -9.89
C GLU A 76 13.84 -10.21 -9.53
N LYS A 77 14.92 -9.61 -9.03
CA LYS A 77 14.96 -8.17 -8.71
C LYS A 77 14.71 -7.26 -9.92
N GLU A 78 15.20 -7.64 -11.09
CA GLU A 78 14.97 -6.88 -12.33
C GLU A 78 13.50 -7.00 -12.77
N LEU A 79 12.93 -8.22 -12.71
CA LEU A 79 11.52 -8.47 -13.01
C LEU A 79 10.60 -7.70 -12.06
N VAL A 80 10.90 -7.68 -10.76
CA VAL A 80 10.13 -6.90 -9.78
C VAL A 80 10.14 -5.41 -10.11
N ASN A 81 11.28 -4.86 -10.56
CA ASN A 81 11.36 -3.45 -10.94
C ASN A 81 10.55 -3.16 -12.22
N ILE A 82 10.65 -4.02 -13.23
CA ILE A 82 9.85 -3.91 -14.47
C ILE A 82 8.35 -3.99 -14.14
N TYR A 83 7.97 -4.96 -13.30
CA TYR A 83 6.58 -5.11 -12.85
C TYR A 83 6.08 -3.86 -12.10
N LYS A 84 6.90 -3.30 -11.20
CA LYS A 84 6.57 -2.05 -10.51
C LYS A 84 6.43 -0.88 -11.46
N LEU A 85 7.28 -0.77 -12.48
CA LEU A 85 7.21 0.29 -13.48
C LEU A 85 5.88 0.24 -14.26
N PHE A 86 5.39 -0.96 -14.58
CA PHE A 86 4.10 -1.17 -15.24
C PHE A 86 2.91 -1.26 -14.27
N SER A 87 3.10 -0.96 -12.98
CA SER A 87 1.98 -0.93 -12.05
C SER A 87 1.07 0.27 -12.31
N ASP A 88 -0.19 0.16 -11.89
CA ASP A 88 -1.17 1.25 -12.01
C ASP A 88 -0.73 2.51 -11.24
N VAL A 89 0.02 2.34 -10.15
CA VAL A 89 0.66 3.42 -9.39
C VAL A 89 1.59 4.25 -10.29
N HIS A 90 2.51 3.60 -11.01
CA HIS A 90 3.45 4.30 -11.88
C HIS A 90 2.78 4.79 -13.16
N LEU A 91 2.01 3.94 -13.86
CA LEU A 91 1.42 4.30 -15.16
C LEU A 91 0.36 5.40 -15.05
N LEU A 92 -0.49 5.36 -14.01
CA LEU A 92 -1.59 6.32 -13.85
C LEU A 92 -1.23 7.46 -12.88
N GLY A 93 0.00 7.46 -12.34
CA GLY A 93 0.43 8.43 -11.34
C GLY A 93 -0.44 8.43 -10.09
N LYS A 94 -1.05 7.29 -9.73
CA LYS A 94 -1.75 7.17 -8.45
C LYS A 94 -0.73 7.34 -7.32
N SER A 95 -1.17 7.83 -6.17
CA SER A 95 -0.35 7.68 -4.97
C SER A 95 -0.09 6.19 -4.77
N PHE A 96 1.09 5.82 -4.26
CA PHE A 96 1.26 4.49 -3.67
C PHE A 96 0.08 4.30 -2.71
N GLY A 97 -0.85 3.42 -3.06
CA GLY A 97 -1.97 3.10 -2.17
C GLY A 97 -1.37 2.74 -0.82
N ASN A 98 -1.97 3.26 0.26
CA ASN A 98 -1.53 3.06 1.65
C ASN A 98 -0.76 1.76 1.76
N ASP A 99 0.55 1.88 2.01
CA ASP A 99 1.46 0.76 2.19
C ASP A 99 0.70 -0.33 2.97
N SER A 100 0.69 -1.57 2.50
CA SER A 100 -0.06 -2.65 3.18
C SER A 100 0.41 -2.85 4.64
N ASN A 101 1.48 -2.15 5.03
CA ASN A 101 2.01 -1.99 6.38
C ASN A 101 1.38 -0.85 7.19
N GLN A 102 0.39 -0.12 6.67
CA GLN A 102 -0.33 0.86 7.46
C GLN A 102 -1.24 0.15 8.47
N LEU A 103 -0.86 0.27 9.74
CA LEU A 103 -1.62 -0.27 10.86
C LEU A 103 -3.07 0.23 10.81
N ASN A 104 -4.02 -0.67 10.59
CA ASN A 104 -5.43 -0.39 10.81
C ASN A 104 -5.66 -0.25 12.33
N LYS A 105 -5.64 0.99 12.82
CA LYS A 105 -5.75 1.29 14.26
C LYS A 105 -7.05 0.76 14.88
N ALA A 106 -8.16 0.76 14.13
CA ALA A 106 -9.42 0.23 14.63
C ALA A 106 -9.30 -1.27 14.89
N PHE A 107 -8.83 -2.03 13.90
CA PHE A 107 -8.58 -3.47 14.06
C PHE A 107 -7.56 -3.78 15.16
N TYR A 108 -6.46 -3.03 15.22
CA TYR A 108 -5.43 -3.19 16.25
C TYR A 108 -5.98 -2.97 17.67
N ASN A 109 -6.80 -1.93 17.88
CA ASN A 109 -7.40 -1.65 19.17
C ASN A 109 -8.42 -2.71 19.58
N GLU A 110 -9.23 -3.20 18.63
CA GLU A 110 -10.16 -4.31 18.88
C GLU A 110 -9.42 -5.62 19.21
N LEU A 111 -8.30 -5.89 18.53
CA LEU A 111 -7.47 -7.06 18.84
C LEU A 111 -6.94 -7.00 20.27
N LEU A 112 -6.39 -5.85 20.69
CA LEU A 112 -5.97 -5.66 22.08
C LEU A 112 -7.13 -5.85 23.05
N HIS A 113 -8.31 -5.30 22.73
CA HIS A 113 -9.51 -5.44 23.55
C HIS A 113 -9.92 -6.90 23.77
N ILE A 114 -9.97 -7.71 22.70
CA ILE A 114 -10.33 -9.13 22.77
C ILE A 114 -9.33 -9.92 23.63
N ILE A 115 -8.03 -9.63 23.50
CA ILE A 115 -6.99 -10.28 24.31
C ILE A 115 -7.12 -9.86 25.78
N GLY A 116 -7.46 -8.61 26.06
CA GLY A 116 -7.47 -8.01 27.40
C GLY A 116 -6.30 -7.06 27.67
N LEU A 117 -5.74 -6.50 26.60
CA LEU A 117 -4.63 -5.55 26.63
C LEU A 117 -5.10 -4.15 26.20
N GLU A 118 -4.28 -3.14 26.48
CA GLU A 118 -4.46 -1.78 26.00
C GLU A 118 -3.11 -1.13 25.65
N GLU A 119 -3.11 -0.21 24.69
CA GLU A 119 -1.95 0.64 24.39
C GLU A 119 -2.08 1.94 25.17
N VAL A 120 -1.12 2.22 26.05
CA VAL A 120 -1.02 3.47 26.81
C VAL A 120 0.22 4.25 26.43
N LYS A 121 0.18 5.57 26.66
CA LYS A 121 1.33 6.45 26.46
C LYS A 121 2.02 6.69 27.79
N GLU A 122 3.20 6.12 27.97
CA GLU A 122 4.01 6.27 29.16
C GLU A 122 5.36 6.90 28.79
N SER A 123 5.70 8.02 29.43
CA SER A 123 6.97 8.74 29.19
C SER A 123 7.29 9.00 27.71
N GLY A 124 6.25 9.28 26.91
CA GLY A 124 6.38 9.57 25.48
C GLY A 124 6.48 8.34 24.56
N LYS A 125 6.56 7.12 25.12
CA LYS A 125 6.53 5.86 24.39
C LYS A 125 5.13 5.22 24.47
N LYS A 126 4.78 4.47 23.43
CA LYS A 126 3.59 3.60 23.43
C LYS A 126 3.98 2.27 24.06
N VAL A 127 3.26 1.86 25.09
CA VAL A 127 3.47 0.62 25.81
C VAL A 127 2.17 -0.15 25.80
N ILE A 128 2.24 -1.46 25.52
CA ILE A 128 1.10 -2.36 25.62
C ILE A 128 1.10 -2.94 27.03
N GLN A 129 -0.02 -2.84 27.75
CA GLN A 129 -0.17 -3.32 29.12
C GLN A 129 -1.47 -4.10 29.31
N ARG A 130 -1.54 -4.89 30.38
CA ARG A 130 -2.79 -5.53 30.83
C ARG A 130 -3.83 -4.48 31.17
N LYS A 131 -5.03 -4.62 30.63
CA LYS A 131 -6.14 -3.71 30.92
C LYS A 131 -6.56 -3.86 32.39
N LYS A 132 -6.56 -2.77 33.16
CA LYS A 132 -6.95 -2.80 34.58
C LYS A 132 -8.47 -3.02 34.69
N SER A 133 -8.88 -4.20 35.14
CA SER A 133 -10.29 -4.56 35.30
C SER A 133 -10.95 -3.75 36.43
N LYS A 134 -11.70 -2.70 36.09
CA LYS A 134 -12.71 -2.16 37.01
C LYS A 134 -14.14 -2.52 36.62
N ASP A 135 -14.41 -2.73 35.34
CA ASP A 135 -15.74 -3.06 34.83
C ASP A 135 -15.61 -3.99 33.60
N SER A 136 -15.47 -5.30 33.80
CA SER A 136 -15.39 -6.25 32.66
C SER A 136 -16.71 -7.01 32.53
N ASP A 137 -17.56 -6.57 31.60
CA ASP A 137 -18.82 -7.24 31.24
C ASP A 137 -18.63 -8.56 30.45
N TYR A 138 -17.39 -8.93 30.12
CA TYR A 138 -17.01 -10.21 29.54
C TYR A 138 -15.55 -10.49 29.91
N GLY A 139 -15.19 -11.72 30.31
CA GLY A 139 -13.80 -12.08 30.63
C GLY A 139 -12.93 -12.12 29.37
N PRO A 140 -11.94 -11.22 29.20
CA PRO A 140 -11.02 -11.26 28.06
C PRO A 140 -10.25 -12.57 27.99
N LEU A 141 -9.69 -12.90 26.81
CA LEU A 141 -8.99 -14.17 26.60
C LEU A 141 -7.88 -14.40 27.63
N LEU A 142 -7.06 -13.37 27.88
CA LEU A 142 -5.98 -13.41 28.86
C LEU A 142 -6.48 -13.66 30.29
N GLU A 143 -7.59 -13.01 30.68
CA GLU A 143 -8.16 -13.17 32.02
C GLU A 143 -8.71 -14.58 32.22
N ASN A 144 -9.37 -15.15 31.21
CA ASN A 144 -9.87 -16.52 31.27
C ASN A 144 -8.73 -17.54 31.33
N THR A 145 -7.65 -17.30 30.59
CA THR A 145 -6.45 -18.14 30.63
C THR A 145 -5.80 -18.08 32.02
N ILE A 146 -5.60 -16.88 32.57
CA ILE A 146 -5.05 -16.68 33.93
C ILE A 146 -5.92 -17.39 34.97
N PHE A 147 -7.24 -17.15 34.93
CA PHE A 147 -8.20 -17.79 35.84
C PHE A 147 -8.09 -19.31 35.78
N THR A 148 -8.02 -19.89 34.59
CA THR A 148 -7.92 -21.35 34.41
C THR A 148 -6.59 -21.91 34.93
N LEU A 149 -5.49 -21.18 34.74
CA LEU A 149 -4.16 -21.58 35.21
C LEU A 149 -4.08 -21.60 36.74
N GLU A 150 -4.72 -20.63 37.39
CA GLU A 150 -4.79 -20.48 38.84
C GLU A 150 -5.76 -21.50 39.45
N ASP A 151 -6.96 -21.63 38.89
CA ASP A 151 -8.00 -22.59 39.35
C ASP A 151 -7.51 -24.04 39.29
N LYS A 152 -6.79 -24.41 38.21
CA LYS A 152 -6.28 -25.78 38.02
C LYS A 152 -4.90 -26.03 38.64
N ASP A 153 -4.35 -25.04 39.35
CA ASP A 153 -3.02 -25.08 39.96
C ASP A 153 -1.92 -25.56 38.97
N TYR A 154 -1.93 -24.98 37.76
CA TYR A 154 -0.97 -25.33 36.71
C TYR A 154 0.33 -24.51 36.77
N LEU A 155 0.29 -23.31 37.36
CA LEU A 155 1.44 -22.41 37.48
C LEU A 155 2.66 -23.06 38.16
N PRO A 156 2.54 -23.87 39.24
CA PRO A 156 3.70 -24.52 39.86
C PRO A 156 4.45 -25.49 38.94
N LYS A 157 3.77 -26.04 37.92
CA LYS A 157 4.37 -26.99 36.97
C LYS A 157 5.32 -26.31 35.99
N ILE A 158 5.18 -25.00 35.80
CA ILE A 158 5.99 -24.20 34.91
C ILE A 158 7.22 -23.69 35.67
N LYS A 159 8.38 -24.31 35.39
CA LYS A 159 9.65 -24.01 36.09
C LYS A 159 10.50 -22.93 35.42
N ASN A 160 10.27 -22.69 34.13
CA ASN A 160 11.08 -21.77 33.32
C ASN A 160 10.74 -20.28 33.56
N ILE A 161 9.64 -20.01 34.27
CA ILE A 161 9.21 -18.65 34.63
C ILE A 161 9.30 -18.50 36.16
N PRO A 162 9.99 -17.45 36.66
CA PRO A 162 10.12 -17.19 38.09
C PRO A 162 8.77 -17.13 38.79
N ASN A 163 8.71 -17.64 40.02
CA ASN A 163 7.50 -17.62 40.84
C ASN A 163 7.30 -16.27 41.54
N ASN A 164 6.98 -15.24 40.76
CA ASN A 164 6.66 -13.90 41.23
C ASN A 164 5.20 -13.53 40.90
N GLU A 165 4.76 -12.35 41.32
CA GLU A 165 3.39 -11.85 41.09
C GLU A 165 3.02 -11.75 39.59
N GLU A 166 4.03 -11.64 38.71
CA GLU A 166 3.85 -11.54 37.26
C GLU A 166 3.78 -12.90 36.55
N LYS A 167 3.95 -14.02 37.28
CA LYS A 167 4.00 -15.35 36.67
C LYS A 167 2.71 -15.70 35.95
N SER A 168 1.55 -15.48 36.58
CA SER A 168 0.25 -15.75 35.98
C SER A 168 0.06 -14.97 34.69
N PHE A 169 0.39 -13.68 34.70
CA PHE A 169 0.28 -12.80 33.54
C PHE A 169 1.21 -13.24 32.40
N THR A 170 2.48 -13.52 32.71
CA THR A 170 3.48 -13.93 31.72
C THR A 170 3.06 -15.23 31.03
N VAL A 171 2.68 -16.26 31.82
CA VAL A 171 2.21 -17.54 31.28
C VAL A 171 0.91 -17.35 30.50
N GLY A 172 -0.03 -16.56 31.03
CA GLY A 172 -1.29 -16.29 30.37
C GLY A 172 -1.11 -15.65 29.00
N LEU A 173 -0.15 -14.73 28.87
CA LEU A 173 0.16 -14.06 27.62
C LEU A 173 0.85 -14.97 26.59
N GLU A 174 1.63 -15.97 27.03
CA GLU A 174 2.23 -16.97 26.14
C GLU A 174 1.20 -17.95 25.56
N LEU A 175 0.06 -18.12 26.24
CA LEU A 175 -0.98 -19.11 25.88
C LEU A 175 -2.22 -18.50 25.20
N ALA A 176 -2.45 -17.20 25.35
CA ALA A 176 -3.54 -16.45 24.73
C ALA A 176 -3.22 -16.08 23.28
#